data_AF-A0A327VTG0-F1
#
_entry.id   AF-A0A327VTG0-F1
#
_cell.length_a   1.000
_cell.length_b   1.000
_cell.length_c   1.000
_cell.angle_alpha   90.00
_cell.angle_beta   90.00
_cell.angle_gamma   90.00
#
_symmetry.space_group_name_H-M   'P 1'
#
loop_
_entity.id
_entity.type
_entity.pdbx_description
1 polymer ?
#
loop_
_entity_poly.entity_id
_entity_poly.type
_entity_poly.pdbx_seq_one_letter_code
_entity_poly.pdbx_strand_id
1 'polypeptide(L)'
;MIELLHITERRLWESARAAGTYEMSTRGRTLSEVGFIHFSFPHLVRQVAELLYGTDPAPGELVVLVVDPARLDGVPVRVEEAAPGGESFPHLYGPLPVSAVTEVRDWPRPDDRSQKERMLAGDLYLADDPELEADALRAAELGERYNASSVTDLPARGALLRELLGEVGEDVVVRPPLAVDYGRHISIGARTFVNYGAVFLDVAPIRIGEDVQIGPNVQLLTPTHPVAAEPRRAKWEAAKPITLGDNVWLGGGVIVCPGVTIGANTVVGAGSVVTRDLPADVVAVGNPARVVRSLPES
;
A
#
# COMPACT_ATOMS: atom_id res chain seq x y z
N MET A 1 19.92 -3.00 -16.99
CA MET A 1 20.51 -4.33 -17.19
C MET A 1 19.36 -5.32 -17.20
N ILE A 2 19.36 -6.33 -18.08
CA ILE A 2 18.29 -7.33 -18.12
C ILE A 2 18.47 -8.26 -16.92
N GLU A 3 17.47 -8.29 -16.02
CA GLU A 3 17.46 -9.20 -14.87
C GLU A 3 17.08 -10.61 -15.35
N LEU A 4 17.96 -11.59 -15.12
CA LEU A 4 17.69 -13.00 -15.43
C LEU A 4 17.30 -13.72 -14.14
N LEU A 5 16.15 -14.38 -14.13
CA LEU A 5 15.64 -15.08 -12.96
C LEU A 5 15.65 -16.59 -13.19
N HIS A 6 16.05 -17.37 -12.19
CA HIS A 6 15.87 -18.82 -12.16
C HIS A 6 15.06 -19.22 -10.93
N ILE A 7 13.92 -19.87 -11.12
CA ILE A 7 13.18 -20.46 -10.00
C ILE A 7 13.64 -21.89 -9.75
N THR A 8 13.89 -22.24 -8.49
CA THR A 8 14.27 -23.60 -8.10
C THR A 8 13.86 -23.95 -6.67
N GLU A 9 13.96 -25.24 -6.32
CA GLU A 9 13.85 -25.70 -4.95
C GLU A 9 15.09 -25.26 -4.14
N ARG A 10 14.85 -24.70 -2.95
CA ARG A 10 15.90 -24.22 -2.04
C ARG A 10 16.96 -25.27 -1.77
N ARG A 11 16.56 -26.53 -1.58
CA ARG A 11 17.51 -27.63 -1.33
C ARG A 11 18.51 -27.82 -2.49
N LEU A 12 18.09 -27.58 -3.73
CA LEU A 12 18.93 -27.70 -4.91
C LEU A 12 19.90 -26.51 -4.97
N TRP A 13 19.41 -25.32 -4.63
CA TRP A 13 20.27 -24.14 -4.51
C TRP A 13 21.33 -24.29 -3.42
N GLU A 14 20.97 -24.70 -2.20
CA GLU A 14 21.94 -24.90 -1.12
C GLU A 14 22.97 -26.00 -1.46
N SER A 15 22.56 -27.05 -2.18
CA SER A 15 23.49 -28.07 -2.69
C SER A 15 24.46 -27.48 -3.71
N ALA A 16 23.97 -26.64 -4.63
CA ALA A 16 24.81 -25.96 -5.62
C ALA A 16 25.81 -24.99 -4.98
N ARG A 17 25.42 -24.28 -3.91
CA ARG A 17 26.33 -23.40 -3.16
C ARG A 17 27.53 -24.16 -2.60
N ALA A 18 27.32 -25.40 -2.14
CA ALA A 18 28.42 -26.26 -1.68
C ALA A 18 29.29 -26.78 -2.83
N ALA A 19 28.70 -27.03 -4.01
CA ALA A 19 29.39 -27.55 -5.19
C ALA A 19 30.11 -26.48 -6.03
N GLY A 20 29.70 -25.21 -5.95
CA GLY A 20 30.23 -24.10 -6.75
C GLY A 20 29.51 -23.88 -8.09
N THR A 21 28.69 -24.84 -8.53
CA THR A 21 27.87 -24.74 -9.75
C THR A 21 26.47 -25.27 -9.50
N TYR A 22 25.50 -24.68 -10.22
CA TYR A 22 24.13 -25.13 -10.28
C TYR A 22 23.85 -25.75 -11.66
N GLU A 23 23.29 -26.96 -11.69
CA GLU A 23 23.19 -27.79 -12.91
C GLU A 23 21.79 -28.33 -13.20
N MET A 24 20.75 -27.75 -12.59
CA MET A 24 19.38 -28.11 -12.95
C MET A 24 18.86 -27.21 -14.05
N SER A 25 18.15 -27.78 -15.02
CA SER A 25 17.60 -27.04 -16.15
C SER A 25 16.20 -26.50 -15.85
N THR A 26 15.33 -27.42 -15.43
CA THR A 26 13.93 -27.20 -15.05
C THR A 26 13.57 -28.20 -13.96
N ARG A 27 12.36 -28.14 -13.39
CA ARG A 27 11.96 -29.02 -12.29
C ARG A 27 12.12 -30.48 -12.71
N GLY A 28 12.94 -31.22 -11.95
CA GLY A 28 13.18 -32.65 -12.16
C GLY A 28 14.08 -33.01 -13.35
N ARG A 29 14.67 -32.04 -14.08
CA ARG A 29 15.58 -32.31 -15.20
C ARG A 29 16.89 -31.54 -15.06
N THR A 30 17.99 -32.23 -15.30
CA THR A 30 19.35 -31.69 -15.21
C THR A 30 19.78 -31.00 -16.52
N LEU A 31 20.85 -30.21 -16.44
CA LEU A 31 21.50 -29.58 -17.58
C LEU A 31 21.94 -30.63 -18.62
N SER A 32 22.45 -31.79 -18.20
CA SER A 32 22.90 -32.83 -19.13
C SER A 32 21.75 -33.48 -19.91
N GLU A 33 20.53 -33.49 -19.35
CA GLU A 33 19.32 -34.03 -20.01
C GLU A 33 18.63 -33.04 -20.95
N VAL A 34 18.84 -31.74 -20.78
CA VAL A 34 18.15 -30.68 -21.55
C VAL A 34 19.10 -29.93 -22.49
N GLY A 35 20.35 -29.74 -22.09
CA GLY A 35 21.39 -29.04 -22.84
C GLY A 35 21.56 -27.55 -22.47
N PHE A 36 20.64 -26.99 -21.68
CA PHE A 36 20.72 -25.60 -21.19
C PHE A 36 19.98 -25.44 -19.84
N ILE A 37 20.26 -24.36 -19.10
CA ILE A 37 19.49 -23.92 -17.94
C ILE A 37 18.50 -22.83 -18.37
N HIS A 38 17.24 -22.98 -17.97
CA HIS A 38 16.19 -22.04 -18.34
C HIS A 38 16.11 -20.88 -17.35
N PHE A 39 16.11 -19.65 -17.86
CA PHE A 39 15.82 -18.45 -17.10
C PHE A 39 14.48 -17.85 -17.52
N SER A 40 13.96 -16.95 -16.70
CA SER A 40 12.76 -16.17 -16.96
C SER A 40 13.07 -14.68 -16.83
N PHE A 41 12.35 -13.87 -17.59
CA PHE A 41 12.26 -12.45 -17.29
C PHE A 41 11.33 -12.22 -16.07
N PRO A 42 11.45 -11.07 -15.38
CA PRO A 42 10.62 -10.77 -14.21
C PRO A 42 9.11 -10.89 -14.42
N HIS A 43 8.61 -10.56 -15.61
CA HIS A 43 7.19 -10.66 -15.93
C HIS A 43 6.69 -12.10 -16.19
N LEU A 44 7.60 -13.07 -16.39
CA LEU A 44 7.28 -14.45 -16.73
C LEU A 44 7.50 -15.45 -15.60
N VAL A 45 8.29 -15.07 -14.60
CA VAL A 45 8.72 -15.99 -13.53
C VAL A 45 7.54 -16.60 -12.78
N ARG A 46 6.43 -15.86 -12.61
CA ARG A 46 5.20 -16.35 -11.96
C ARG A 46 4.47 -17.40 -12.79
N GLN A 47 4.32 -17.16 -14.09
CA GLN A 47 3.71 -18.14 -14.99
C GLN A 47 4.54 -19.43 -15.08
N VAL A 48 5.86 -19.31 -15.13
CA VAL A 48 6.78 -20.47 -15.13
C VAL A 48 6.70 -21.23 -13.81
N ALA A 49 6.63 -20.52 -12.69
CA ALA A 49 6.46 -21.13 -11.38
C ALA A 49 5.16 -21.93 -11.26
N GLU A 50 4.03 -21.35 -11.70
CA GLU A 50 2.73 -22.02 -11.69
C GLU A 50 2.75 -23.27 -12.58
N LEU A 51 3.40 -23.20 -13.75
CA LEU A 51 3.51 -24.33 -14.68
C LEU A 51 4.34 -25.49 -14.11
N LEU A 52 5.49 -25.21 -13.50
CA LEU A 52 6.44 -26.23 -13.05
C LEU A 52 6.20 -26.70 -11.61
N TYR A 53 5.74 -25.77 -10.75
CA TYR A 53 5.63 -25.97 -9.32
C TYR A 53 4.20 -26.01 -8.80
N GLY A 54 3.22 -25.60 -9.61
CA GLY A 54 1.83 -25.45 -9.20
C GLY A 54 1.55 -24.08 -8.57
N THR A 55 0.29 -23.85 -8.19
CA THR A 55 -0.18 -22.54 -7.71
C THR A 55 0.15 -22.24 -6.25
N ASP A 56 0.52 -23.26 -5.47
CA ASP A 56 0.77 -23.14 -4.02
C ASP A 56 1.92 -24.07 -3.56
N PRO A 57 3.17 -23.75 -3.94
CA PRO A 57 4.33 -24.50 -3.47
C PRO A 57 4.51 -24.31 -1.95
N ALA A 58 5.04 -25.33 -1.26
CA ALA A 58 5.15 -25.27 0.18
C ALA A 58 6.04 -24.10 0.64
N PRO A 59 5.71 -23.43 1.75
CA PRO A 59 6.50 -22.32 2.26
C PRO A 59 7.99 -22.61 2.40
N GLY A 60 8.82 -21.73 1.83
CA GLY A 60 10.27 -21.87 1.90
C GLY A 60 10.85 -22.98 1.01
N GLU A 61 10.01 -23.73 0.27
CA GLU A 61 10.45 -24.77 -0.66
C GLU A 61 11.18 -24.17 -1.85
N LEU A 62 10.72 -23.02 -2.38
CA LEU A 62 11.26 -22.41 -3.60
C LEU A 62 12.00 -21.10 -3.32
N VAL A 63 12.97 -20.82 -4.19
CA VAL A 63 13.72 -19.56 -4.28
C VAL A 63 13.79 -19.09 -5.72
N VAL A 64 13.91 -17.77 -5.91
CA VAL A 64 14.25 -17.13 -7.19
C VAL A 64 15.68 -16.62 -7.11
N LEU A 65 16.54 -17.16 -7.96
CA LEU A 65 17.93 -16.73 -8.13
C LEU A 65 17.97 -15.56 -9.10
N VAL A 66 18.56 -14.45 -8.68
CA VAL A 66 18.79 -13.28 -9.52
C VAL A 66 20.21 -13.35 -10.08
N VAL A 67 20.32 -13.55 -11.39
CA VAL A 67 21.58 -13.81 -12.07
C VAL A 67 22.06 -12.55 -12.79
N ASP A 68 23.33 -12.19 -12.56
CA ASP A 68 24.04 -11.14 -13.31
C ASP A 68 24.68 -11.76 -14.56
N PRO A 69 24.21 -11.42 -15.78
CA PRO A 69 24.75 -11.98 -17.02
C PRO A 69 26.24 -11.70 -17.22
N ALA A 70 26.76 -10.62 -16.63
CA ALA A 70 28.17 -10.25 -16.76
C ALA A 70 29.12 -11.20 -16.00
N ARG A 71 28.59 -12.03 -15.10
CA ARG A 71 29.34 -12.96 -14.25
C ARG A 71 29.26 -14.43 -14.71
N LEU A 72 28.73 -14.68 -15.90
CA LEU A 72 28.56 -16.03 -16.44
C LEU A 72 29.83 -16.60 -17.10
N ASP A 73 31.01 -16.04 -16.81
CA ASP A 73 32.32 -16.53 -17.26
C ASP A 73 32.43 -16.82 -18.78
N GLY A 74 31.70 -16.06 -19.60
CA GLY A 74 31.68 -16.20 -21.06
C GLY A 74 30.78 -17.31 -21.59
N VAL A 75 30.01 -18.00 -20.75
CA VAL A 75 28.98 -18.95 -21.18
C VAL A 75 27.84 -18.17 -21.86
N PRO A 76 27.45 -18.53 -23.10
CA PRO A 76 26.46 -17.76 -23.85
C PRO A 76 25.06 -17.95 -23.29
N VAL A 77 24.35 -16.83 -23.13
CA VAL A 77 22.89 -16.79 -22.93
C VAL A 77 22.22 -16.46 -24.25
N ARG A 78 21.27 -17.29 -24.69
CA ARG A 78 20.47 -17.05 -25.90
C ARG A 78 19.02 -16.87 -25.52
N VAL A 79 18.34 -15.91 -26.14
CA VAL A 79 16.90 -15.72 -25.99
C VAL A 79 16.21 -16.44 -27.14
N GLU A 80 15.42 -17.47 -26.83
CA GLU A 80 14.82 -18.37 -27.82
C GLU A 80 13.34 -18.59 -27.50
N GLU A 81 12.53 -18.76 -28.53
CA GLU A 81 11.10 -19.07 -28.38
C GLU A 81 10.92 -20.50 -27.85
N ALA A 82 10.05 -20.67 -26.84
CA ALA A 82 9.73 -22.00 -26.32
C ALA A 82 9.00 -22.89 -27.34
N ALA A 83 8.27 -22.26 -28.27
CA ALA A 83 7.58 -22.87 -29.42
C ALA A 83 7.40 -21.81 -30.51
N PRO A 84 7.21 -22.17 -31.80
CA PRO A 84 7.03 -21.19 -32.88
C PRO A 84 5.89 -20.20 -32.58
N GLY A 85 6.23 -18.91 -32.50
CA GLY A 85 5.28 -17.84 -32.15
C GLY A 85 4.88 -17.79 -30.67
N GLY A 86 5.58 -18.55 -29.83
CA GLY A 86 5.45 -18.57 -28.38
C GLY A 86 6.37 -17.58 -27.69
N GLU A 87 6.30 -17.58 -26.37
CA GLU A 87 7.09 -16.68 -25.55
C GLU A 87 8.59 -17.01 -25.57
N SER A 88 9.41 -15.97 -25.50
CA SER A 88 10.87 -16.09 -25.55
C SER A 88 11.48 -16.13 -24.17
N PHE A 89 12.40 -17.07 -23.96
CA PHE A 89 13.07 -17.28 -22.69
C PHE A 89 14.60 -17.27 -22.86
N PRO A 90 15.36 -16.71 -21.89
CA PRO A 90 16.80 -16.83 -21.89
C PRO A 90 17.27 -18.24 -21.46
N HIS A 91 18.20 -18.81 -22.22
CA HIS A 91 18.81 -20.11 -21.97
C HIS A 91 20.32 -19.98 -21.79
N LEU A 92 20.85 -20.52 -20.69
CA LEU A 92 22.29 -20.65 -20.45
C LEU A 92 22.79 -22.01 -20.93
N TYR A 93 23.72 -22.02 -21.88
CA TYR A 93 24.27 -23.26 -22.44
C TYR A 93 25.50 -23.75 -21.66
N GLY A 94 25.33 -23.99 -20.36
CA GLY A 94 26.37 -24.43 -19.45
C GLY A 94 25.90 -24.40 -17.99
N PRO A 95 26.73 -24.88 -17.05
CA PRO A 95 26.42 -24.80 -15.62
C PRO A 95 26.36 -23.34 -15.17
N LEU A 96 25.45 -23.03 -14.25
CA LEU A 96 25.36 -21.69 -13.66
C LEU A 96 26.37 -21.57 -12.52
N PRO A 97 27.39 -20.67 -12.62
CA PRO A 97 28.29 -20.41 -11.50
C PRO A 97 27.51 -19.79 -10.34
N VAL A 98 27.69 -20.30 -9.12
CA VAL A 98 27.01 -19.70 -7.94
C VAL A 98 27.44 -18.26 -7.69
N SER A 99 28.64 -17.86 -8.14
CA SER A 99 29.16 -16.50 -8.12
C SER A 99 28.39 -15.52 -9.03
N ALA A 100 27.66 -16.04 -10.02
CA ALA A 100 26.82 -15.26 -10.92
C ALA A 100 25.45 -14.92 -10.31
N VAL A 101 25.04 -15.62 -9.24
CA VAL A 101 23.83 -15.32 -8.48
C VAL A 101 24.13 -14.17 -7.52
N THR A 102 23.49 -13.02 -7.75
CA THR A 102 23.71 -11.79 -6.97
C THR A 102 22.74 -11.63 -5.81
N GLU A 103 21.58 -12.26 -5.91
CA GLU A 103 20.54 -12.22 -4.90
C GLU A 103 19.74 -13.53 -4.94
N VAL A 104 19.27 -13.98 -3.78
CA VAL A 104 18.40 -15.15 -3.63
C VAL A 104 17.14 -14.64 -2.94
N ARG A 105 16.02 -14.63 -3.67
CA ARG A 105 14.72 -14.20 -3.17
C ARG A 105 13.92 -15.42 -2.76
N ASP A 106 13.23 -15.36 -1.62
CA ASP A 106 12.24 -16.39 -1.29
C ASP A 106 11.09 -16.34 -2.30
N TRP A 107 10.57 -17.52 -2.71
CA TRP A 107 9.36 -17.54 -3.50
C TRP A 107 8.21 -16.94 -2.67
N PRO A 108 7.54 -15.88 -3.14
CA PRO A 108 6.49 -15.27 -2.37
C PRO A 108 5.35 -16.28 -2.18
N ARG A 109 4.95 -16.53 -0.93
CA ARG A 109 3.70 -17.27 -0.68
C ARG A 109 2.54 -16.51 -1.31
N PRO A 110 1.50 -17.21 -1.79
CA PRO A 110 0.19 -16.59 -1.93
C PRO A 110 -0.16 -15.96 -0.58
N ASP A 111 -0.44 -14.66 -0.60
CA ASP A 111 -0.96 -13.96 0.57
C ASP A 111 -2.39 -14.47 0.80
N ASP A 112 -2.59 -15.25 1.87
CA ASP A 112 -3.86 -15.87 2.24
C ASP A 112 -4.79 -14.94 3.01
N ARG A 113 -4.30 -13.73 3.34
CA ARG A 113 -5.08 -12.68 3.96
C ARG A 113 -6.20 -12.21 3.03
N SER A 114 -7.36 -11.89 3.62
CA SER A 114 -8.44 -11.22 2.88
C SER A 114 -7.99 -9.84 2.37
N GLN A 115 -8.71 -9.27 1.40
CA GLN A 115 -8.41 -7.92 0.93
C GLN A 115 -8.53 -6.89 2.06
N LYS A 116 -9.45 -7.12 3.01
CA LYS A 116 -9.59 -6.29 4.21
C LYS A 116 -8.41 -6.42 5.16
N GLU A 117 -7.90 -7.62 5.40
CA GLU A 117 -6.70 -7.80 6.23
C GLU A 117 -5.48 -7.12 5.60
N ARG A 118 -5.36 -7.16 4.27
CA ARG A 118 -4.32 -6.43 3.52
C ARG A 118 -4.51 -4.91 3.61
N MET A 119 -5.74 -4.42 3.40
CA MET A 119 -6.10 -3.00 3.54
C MET A 119 -5.75 -2.46 4.92
N LEU A 120 -6.15 -3.16 5.99
CA LEU A 120 -5.89 -2.75 7.36
C LEU A 120 -4.40 -2.79 7.73
N ALA A 121 -3.62 -3.65 7.06
CA ALA A 121 -2.16 -3.67 7.18
C ALA A 121 -1.46 -2.54 6.38
N GLY A 122 -2.19 -1.82 5.53
CA GLY A 122 -1.64 -0.81 4.61
C GLY A 122 -0.97 -1.39 3.36
N ASP A 123 -1.14 -2.70 3.11
CA ASP A 123 -0.64 -3.38 1.93
C ASP A 123 -1.52 -3.10 0.71
N LEU A 124 -1.02 -3.43 -0.49
CA LEU A 124 -1.86 -3.38 -1.69
C LEU A 124 -3.03 -4.36 -1.55
N TYR A 125 -4.24 -3.90 -1.85
CA TYR A 125 -5.48 -4.68 -1.86
C TYR A 125 -6.35 -4.30 -3.08
N LEU A 126 -7.35 -5.11 -3.40
CA LEU A 126 -8.35 -4.83 -4.44
C LEU A 126 -9.54 -4.08 -3.83
N ALA A 127 -9.76 -2.85 -4.30
CA ALA A 127 -10.74 -1.94 -3.70
C ALA A 127 -12.22 -2.33 -3.95
N ASP A 128 -12.50 -3.12 -4.97
CA ASP A 128 -13.84 -3.64 -5.32
C ASP A 128 -14.11 -5.04 -4.73
N ASP A 129 -13.38 -5.41 -3.68
CA ASP A 129 -13.67 -6.62 -2.92
C ASP A 129 -15.07 -6.56 -2.28
N PRO A 130 -15.90 -7.61 -2.37
CA PRO A 130 -17.27 -7.59 -1.86
C PRO A 130 -17.40 -7.30 -0.35
N GLU A 131 -16.43 -7.69 0.48
CA GLU A 131 -16.44 -7.37 1.91
C GLU A 131 -16.26 -5.86 2.11
N LEU A 132 -15.35 -5.26 1.35
CA LEU A 132 -15.05 -3.84 1.40
C LEU A 132 -16.19 -2.99 0.82
N GLU A 133 -16.82 -3.43 -0.27
CA GLU A 133 -18.00 -2.77 -0.83
C GLU A 133 -19.16 -2.75 0.18
N ALA A 134 -19.40 -3.85 0.90
CA ALA A 134 -20.43 -3.92 1.93
C ALA A 134 -20.12 -2.95 3.10
N ASP A 135 -18.86 -2.87 3.52
CA ASP A 135 -18.43 -1.95 4.57
C ASP A 135 -18.55 -0.47 4.17
N ALA A 136 -18.29 -0.15 2.91
CA ALA A 136 -18.44 1.20 2.34
C ALA A 136 -19.92 1.58 2.18
N LEU A 137 -20.77 0.65 1.74
CA LEU A 137 -22.21 0.87 1.61
C LEU A 137 -22.84 1.21 2.96
N ARG A 138 -22.48 0.50 4.04
CA ARG A 138 -22.91 0.81 5.41
C ARG A 138 -22.55 2.25 5.78
N ALA A 139 -21.34 2.68 5.48
CA ALA A 139 -20.87 4.03 5.79
C ALA A 139 -21.64 5.09 4.97
N ALA A 140 -21.90 4.81 3.69
CA ALA A 140 -22.68 5.68 2.82
C ALA A 140 -24.11 5.88 3.34
N GLU A 141 -24.82 4.80 3.70
CA GLU A 141 -26.18 4.86 4.24
C GLU A 141 -26.27 5.69 5.54
N LEU A 142 -25.30 5.48 6.44
CA LEU A 142 -25.21 6.26 7.69
C LEU A 142 -24.82 7.71 7.43
N GLY A 143 -23.92 7.96 6.48
CA GLY A 143 -23.53 9.28 6.01
C GLY A 143 -24.72 10.06 5.45
N GLU A 144 -25.57 9.44 4.64
CA GLU A 144 -26.80 10.05 4.12
C GLU A 144 -27.74 10.47 5.25
N ARG A 145 -28.01 9.56 6.20
CA ARG A 145 -28.85 9.85 7.37
C ARG A 145 -28.28 10.99 8.22
N TYR A 146 -26.97 10.96 8.48
CA TYR A 146 -26.28 12.00 9.24
C TYR A 146 -26.36 13.35 8.53
N ASN A 147 -26.08 13.39 7.23
CA ASN A 147 -26.07 14.61 6.42
C ASN A 147 -27.47 15.22 6.26
N ALA A 148 -28.52 14.41 6.28
CA ALA A 148 -29.91 14.85 6.24
C ALA A 148 -30.51 15.17 7.63
N SER A 149 -29.78 14.91 8.72
CA SER A 149 -30.28 15.11 10.09
C SER A 149 -30.62 16.57 10.39
N SER A 150 -31.60 16.82 11.26
CA SER A 150 -32.02 18.18 11.63
C SER A 150 -30.95 18.91 12.44
N VAL A 151 -30.77 20.21 12.18
CA VAL A 151 -29.89 21.09 12.97
C VAL A 151 -30.43 21.40 14.37
N THR A 152 -31.71 21.13 14.62
CA THR A 152 -32.35 21.35 15.93
C THR A 152 -32.41 20.09 16.79
N ASP A 153 -32.11 18.91 16.23
CA ASP A 153 -32.11 17.63 16.94
C ASP A 153 -30.67 17.13 17.15
N LEU A 154 -29.98 17.82 18.06
CA LEU A 154 -28.58 17.51 18.39
C LEU A 154 -28.40 16.09 18.97
N PRO A 155 -29.28 15.57 19.85
CA PRO A 155 -29.17 14.20 20.33
C PRO A 155 -29.21 13.16 19.22
N ALA A 156 -30.19 13.23 18.30
CA ALA A 156 -30.29 12.28 17.20
C ALA A 156 -29.09 12.37 16.24
N ARG A 157 -28.64 13.60 15.93
CA ARG A 157 -27.44 13.83 15.12
C ARG A 157 -26.18 13.24 15.77
N GLY A 158 -26.03 13.43 17.08
CA GLY A 158 -24.89 12.89 17.83
C GLY A 158 -24.90 11.36 17.90
N ALA A 159 -26.07 10.73 17.95
CA ALA A 159 -26.20 9.27 17.87
C ALA A 159 -25.78 8.74 16.49
N LEU A 160 -26.27 9.36 15.41
CA LEU A 160 -25.88 9.00 14.04
C LEU A 160 -24.36 9.14 13.81
N LEU A 161 -23.75 10.20 14.32
CA LEU A 161 -22.30 10.41 14.18
C LEU A 161 -21.50 9.29 14.86
N ARG A 162 -21.92 8.85 16.06
CA ARG A 162 -21.28 7.75 16.79
C ARG A 162 -21.53 6.38 16.17
N GLU A 163 -22.62 6.21 15.43
CA GLU A 163 -22.88 4.99 14.66
C GLU A 163 -22.05 4.95 13.36
N LEU A 164 -21.82 6.13 12.75
CA LEU A 164 -21.03 6.27 11.54
C LEU A 164 -19.53 6.08 11.80
N LEU A 165 -18.98 6.78 12.81
CA LEU A 165 -17.55 6.87 13.10
C LEU A 165 -17.07 5.83 14.12
N GLY A 166 -15.76 5.61 14.18
CA GLY A 166 -15.15 4.66 15.12
C GLY A 166 -15.18 5.17 16.56
N GLU A 167 -14.64 6.37 16.79
CA GLU A 167 -14.60 7.00 18.12
C GLU A 167 -14.93 8.49 18.03
N VAL A 168 -15.79 8.96 18.94
CA VAL A 168 -16.19 10.37 19.03
C VAL A 168 -16.16 10.81 20.49
N GLY A 169 -15.24 11.71 20.80
CA GLY A 169 -15.06 12.28 22.13
C GLY A 169 -16.22 13.17 22.59
N GLU A 170 -16.14 13.61 23.85
CA GLU A 170 -17.09 14.53 24.44
C GLU A 170 -17.08 15.88 23.71
N ASP A 171 -18.24 16.52 23.59
CA ASP A 171 -18.41 17.85 22.98
C ASP A 171 -17.85 18.02 21.55
N VAL A 172 -17.67 16.92 20.81
CA VAL A 172 -17.33 16.97 19.38
C VAL A 172 -18.50 17.54 18.58
N VAL A 173 -18.19 18.49 17.71
CA VAL A 173 -19.15 19.07 16.77
C VAL A 173 -18.65 18.89 15.35
N VAL A 174 -19.34 18.07 14.59
CA VAL A 174 -19.14 17.96 13.13
C VAL A 174 -20.34 18.59 12.43
N ARG A 175 -20.09 19.43 11.44
CA ARG A 175 -21.14 20.07 10.64
C ARG A 175 -21.35 19.31 9.32
N PRO A 176 -22.56 18.83 9.04
CA PRO A 176 -22.84 18.18 7.76
C PRO A 176 -22.76 19.19 6.59
N PRO A 177 -22.34 18.76 5.38
CA PRO A 177 -22.06 17.38 5.04
C PRO A 177 -20.68 16.90 5.49
N LEU A 178 -20.61 15.64 5.89
CA LEU A 178 -19.39 14.84 6.10
C LEU A 178 -19.38 13.71 5.05
N ALA A 179 -18.23 13.50 4.40
CA ALA A 179 -18.00 12.37 3.50
C ALA A 179 -16.85 11.49 4.05
N VAL A 180 -17.05 10.17 4.01
CA VAL A 180 -16.11 9.15 4.49
C VAL A 180 -16.15 7.93 3.58
N ASP A 181 -15.10 7.09 3.60
CA ASP A 181 -15.13 5.79 2.90
C ASP A 181 -15.82 4.73 3.75
N TYR A 182 -15.36 4.57 5.00
CA TYR A 182 -15.83 3.55 5.93
C TYR A 182 -16.37 4.15 7.24
N GLY A 183 -15.95 5.35 7.60
CA GLY A 183 -16.26 6.06 8.85
C GLY A 183 -15.62 5.46 10.10
N ARG A 184 -15.64 4.14 10.23
CA ARG A 184 -15.22 3.39 11.42
C ARG A 184 -13.72 3.47 11.73
N HIS A 185 -12.88 3.94 10.79
CA HIS A 185 -11.44 4.11 11.01
C HIS A 185 -11.08 5.54 11.43
N ILE A 186 -12.08 6.38 11.70
CA ILE A 186 -11.90 7.75 12.18
C ILE A 186 -12.10 7.79 13.69
N SER A 187 -11.12 8.35 14.40
CA SER A 187 -11.25 8.73 15.81
C SER A 187 -11.12 10.25 15.97
N ILE A 188 -12.03 10.84 16.74
CA ILE A 188 -12.06 12.29 17.01
C ILE A 188 -12.05 12.53 18.52
N GLY A 189 -11.00 13.20 19.01
CA GLY A 189 -10.84 13.59 20.40
C GLY A 189 -11.84 14.66 20.85
N ALA A 190 -11.96 14.83 22.17
CA ALA A 190 -12.94 15.72 22.78
C ALA A 190 -12.79 17.19 22.35
N ARG A 191 -13.90 17.94 22.39
CA ARG A 191 -13.98 19.39 22.10
C ARG A 191 -13.50 19.80 20.70
N THR A 192 -13.34 18.84 19.80
CA THR A 192 -12.95 19.07 18.41
C THR A 192 -14.12 19.57 17.58
N PHE A 193 -13.85 20.57 16.75
CA PHE A 193 -14.81 21.18 15.84
C PHE A 193 -14.43 20.93 14.38
N VAL A 194 -15.37 20.39 13.60
CA VAL A 194 -15.23 20.16 12.16
C VAL A 194 -16.31 20.93 11.41
N ASN A 195 -15.86 21.84 10.55
CA ASN A 195 -16.75 22.69 9.77
C ASN A 195 -17.25 22.00 8.49
N TYR A 196 -18.13 22.68 7.75
CA TYR A 196 -18.85 22.15 6.60
C TYR A 196 -17.97 21.55 5.51
N GLY A 197 -18.44 20.46 4.89
CA GLY A 197 -17.82 19.91 3.67
C GLY A 197 -16.56 19.11 3.91
N ALA A 198 -16.39 18.54 5.11
CA ALA A 198 -15.25 17.69 5.43
C ALA A 198 -15.28 16.39 4.62
N VAL A 199 -14.13 16.00 4.07
CA VAL A 199 -13.93 14.73 3.35
C VAL A 199 -12.81 13.95 4.02
N PHE A 200 -13.14 12.90 4.77
CA PHE A 200 -12.19 12.09 5.53
C PHE A 200 -12.19 10.66 4.96
N LEU A 201 -11.31 10.42 4.00
CA LEU A 201 -11.19 9.13 3.31
C LEU A 201 -10.36 8.16 4.17
N ASP A 202 -11.04 7.30 4.90
CA ASP A 202 -10.51 6.51 6.03
C ASP A 202 -10.26 5.03 5.68
N VAL A 203 -9.72 4.74 4.49
CA VAL A 203 -9.20 3.40 4.17
C VAL A 203 -8.18 2.94 5.22
N ALA A 204 -7.27 3.83 5.65
CA ALA A 204 -6.44 3.65 6.84
C ALA A 204 -6.90 4.58 7.99
N PRO A 205 -6.45 4.35 9.23
CA PRO A 205 -6.86 5.16 10.37
C PRO A 205 -6.60 6.66 10.20
N ILE A 206 -7.61 7.46 10.51
CA ILE A 206 -7.51 8.91 10.70
C ILE A 206 -7.70 9.19 12.19
N ARG A 207 -6.64 9.66 12.85
CA ARG A 207 -6.68 10.02 14.27
C ARG A 207 -6.64 11.52 14.44
N ILE A 208 -7.66 12.08 15.07
CA ILE A 208 -7.76 13.52 15.35
C ILE A 208 -7.75 13.69 16.87
N GLY A 209 -6.80 14.47 17.39
CA GLY A 209 -6.67 14.76 18.81
C GLY A 209 -7.82 15.58 19.41
N GLU A 210 -7.60 16.07 20.61
CA GLU A 210 -8.53 16.94 21.34
C GLU A 210 -8.36 18.42 20.94
N ASP A 211 -9.41 19.23 21.13
CA ASP A 211 -9.41 20.68 20.88
C ASP A 211 -8.99 21.07 19.44
N VAL A 212 -9.12 20.16 18.47
CA VAL A 212 -8.75 20.42 17.08
C VAL A 212 -9.81 21.29 16.42
N GLN A 213 -9.38 22.27 15.62
CA GLN A 213 -10.26 23.08 14.80
C GLN A 213 -10.02 22.81 13.31
N ILE A 214 -11.05 22.31 12.63
CA ILE A 214 -11.00 22.00 11.20
C ILE A 214 -11.94 22.94 10.44
N GLY A 215 -11.35 23.76 9.57
CA GLY A 215 -12.05 24.70 8.70
C GLY A 215 -12.94 24.02 7.64
N PRO A 216 -13.71 24.80 6.86
CA PRO A 216 -14.60 24.23 5.87
C PRO A 216 -13.83 23.62 4.70
N ASN A 217 -14.38 22.58 4.08
CA ASN A 217 -13.83 21.90 2.89
C ASN A 217 -12.43 21.31 3.09
N VAL A 218 -12.08 20.92 4.33
CA VAL A 218 -10.83 20.23 4.61
C VAL A 218 -10.93 18.76 4.19
N GLN A 219 -9.84 18.24 3.64
CA GLN A 219 -9.74 16.86 3.16
C GLN A 219 -8.60 16.13 3.88
N LEU A 220 -8.91 14.99 4.48
CA LEU A 220 -7.94 14.07 5.09
C LEU A 220 -7.95 12.78 4.25
N LEU A 221 -6.89 12.53 3.50
CA LEU A 221 -6.86 11.52 2.45
C LEU A 221 -5.84 10.44 2.78
N THR A 222 -6.28 9.28 3.28
CA THR A 222 -5.41 8.13 3.52
C THR A 222 -5.12 7.23 2.30
N PRO A 223 -5.99 7.15 1.27
CA PRO A 223 -5.76 6.36 0.06
C PRO A 223 -4.50 6.71 -0.74
N THR A 224 -3.86 5.68 -1.29
CA THR A 224 -2.78 5.77 -2.28
C THR A 224 -3.04 4.80 -3.41
N HIS A 225 -2.73 5.21 -4.64
CA HIS A 225 -2.81 4.33 -5.81
C HIS A 225 -1.44 4.10 -6.43
N PRO A 226 -1.21 2.92 -7.03
CA PRO A 226 -0.09 2.71 -7.92
C PRO A 226 0.00 3.83 -8.98
N VAL A 227 1.20 4.37 -9.15
CA VAL A 227 1.46 5.37 -10.20
C VAL A 227 1.38 4.74 -11.59
N ALA A 228 1.81 3.47 -11.70
CA ALA A 228 1.67 2.68 -12.92
C ALA A 228 0.19 2.43 -13.26
N ALA A 229 -0.15 2.56 -14.54
CA ALA A 229 -1.55 2.58 -14.98
C ALA A 229 -2.24 1.22 -14.90
N GLU A 230 -1.54 0.12 -15.18
CA GLU A 230 -2.12 -1.23 -15.15
C GLU A 230 -2.60 -1.66 -13.77
N PRO A 231 -1.76 -1.64 -12.72
CA PRO A 231 -2.23 -2.00 -11.39
C PRO A 231 -3.33 -1.05 -10.88
N ARG A 232 -3.26 0.25 -11.20
CA ARG A 232 -4.33 1.20 -10.88
C ARG A 232 -5.64 0.89 -11.62
N ARG A 233 -5.60 0.47 -12.89
CA ARG A 233 -6.78 0.05 -13.66
C ARG A 233 -7.41 -1.22 -13.09
N ALA A 234 -6.57 -2.13 -12.60
CA ALA A 234 -6.97 -3.33 -11.89
C ALA A 234 -7.40 -3.08 -10.43
N LYS A 235 -7.69 -1.81 -10.06
CA LYS A 235 -8.24 -1.42 -8.76
C LYS A 235 -7.35 -1.71 -7.55
N TRP A 236 -6.06 -1.91 -7.79
CA TRP A 236 -5.10 -1.99 -6.69
C TRP A 236 -4.98 -0.63 -6.00
N GLU A 237 -5.10 -0.67 -4.68
CA GLU A 237 -5.02 0.46 -3.78
C GLU A 237 -4.22 0.06 -2.53
N ALA A 238 -3.64 1.04 -1.84
CA ALA A 238 -3.05 0.91 -0.52
C ALA A 238 -3.39 2.17 0.28
N ALA A 239 -3.18 2.20 1.59
CA ALA A 239 -3.45 3.40 2.37
C ALA A 239 -2.40 3.65 3.45
N LYS A 240 -2.30 4.91 3.88
CA LYS A 240 -1.40 5.32 4.97
C LYS A 240 -2.15 6.21 5.96
N PRO A 241 -2.02 5.95 7.27
CA PRO A 241 -2.79 6.64 8.29
C PRO A 241 -2.46 8.13 8.35
N ILE A 242 -3.40 8.95 8.83
CA ILE A 242 -3.19 10.36 9.15
C ILE A 242 -3.34 10.55 10.65
N THR A 243 -2.49 11.37 11.26
CA THR A 243 -2.58 11.73 12.68
C THR A 243 -2.49 13.24 12.86
N LEU A 244 -3.48 13.82 13.53
CA LEU A 244 -3.48 15.21 13.97
C LEU A 244 -3.34 15.22 15.50
N GLY A 245 -2.30 15.88 16.00
CA GLY A 245 -2.12 16.11 17.43
C GLY A 245 -3.17 17.06 17.99
N ASP A 246 -3.17 17.20 19.32
CA ASP A 246 -4.10 18.05 20.04
C ASP A 246 -3.94 19.53 19.64
N ASN A 247 -5.04 20.28 19.67
CA ASN A 247 -5.08 21.72 19.41
C ASN A 247 -4.51 22.14 18.03
N VAL A 248 -4.49 21.22 17.07
CA VAL A 248 -4.19 21.55 15.67
C VAL A 248 -5.30 22.43 15.09
N TRP A 249 -4.93 23.42 14.27
CA TRP A 249 -5.88 24.21 13.49
C TRP A 249 -5.62 24.08 11.99
N LEU A 250 -6.57 23.50 11.27
CA LEU A 250 -6.57 23.45 9.81
C LEU A 250 -7.47 24.54 9.24
N GLY A 251 -6.90 25.46 8.47
CA GLY A 251 -7.65 26.45 7.72
C GLY A 251 -8.57 25.82 6.67
N GLY A 252 -9.52 26.60 6.15
CA GLY A 252 -10.45 26.09 5.14
C GLY A 252 -9.74 25.62 3.86
N GLY A 253 -10.21 24.52 3.27
CA GLY A 253 -9.65 23.97 2.02
C GLY A 253 -8.28 23.32 2.16
N VAL A 254 -7.80 23.03 3.39
CA VAL A 254 -6.56 22.27 3.59
C VAL A 254 -6.73 20.83 3.11
N ILE A 255 -5.70 20.30 2.45
CA ILE A 255 -5.61 18.90 2.04
C ILE A 255 -4.44 18.26 2.77
N VAL A 256 -4.69 17.17 3.49
CA VAL A 256 -3.66 16.37 4.18
C VAL A 256 -3.48 15.05 3.43
N CYS A 257 -2.27 14.80 2.95
CA CYS A 257 -1.93 13.63 2.15
C CYS A 257 -1.69 12.37 2.99
N PRO A 258 -1.66 11.18 2.35
CA PRO A 258 -1.48 9.90 3.03
C PRO A 258 -0.22 9.83 3.87
N GLY A 259 -0.32 9.31 5.10
CA GLY A 259 0.83 9.04 5.97
C GLY A 259 1.31 10.24 6.79
N VAL A 260 0.64 11.38 6.71
CA VAL A 260 1.08 12.62 7.37
C VAL A 260 0.68 12.64 8.85
N THR A 261 1.65 13.03 9.68
CA THR A 261 1.45 13.43 11.08
C THR A 261 1.62 14.94 11.24
N ILE A 262 0.66 15.61 11.88
CA ILE A 262 0.71 17.03 12.24
C ILE A 262 0.81 17.11 13.76
N GLY A 263 1.92 17.65 14.26
CA GLY A 263 2.16 17.80 15.70
C GLY A 263 1.20 18.77 16.38
N ALA A 264 1.09 18.66 17.71
CA ALA A 264 0.18 19.47 18.50
C ALA A 264 0.39 20.99 18.34
N ASN A 265 -0.65 21.78 18.60
CA ASN A 265 -0.68 23.25 18.50
C ASN A 265 -0.38 23.83 17.09
N THR A 266 -0.15 22.98 16.08
CA THR A 266 0.25 23.45 14.75
C THR A 266 -0.92 24.05 13.99
N VAL A 267 -0.65 25.20 13.36
CA VAL A 267 -1.60 25.91 12.51
C VAL A 267 -1.23 25.71 11.04
N VAL A 268 -2.17 25.21 10.26
CA VAL A 268 -2.04 25.05 8.80
C VAL A 268 -2.94 26.06 8.12
N GLY A 269 -2.36 27.00 7.36
CA GLY A 269 -3.12 28.04 6.68
C GLY A 269 -4.05 27.48 5.60
N ALA A 270 -5.13 28.21 5.31
CA ALA A 270 -6.13 27.86 4.32
C ALA A 270 -5.53 27.51 2.94
N GLY A 271 -6.13 26.53 2.26
CA GLY A 271 -5.72 26.10 0.91
C GLY A 271 -4.37 25.38 0.83
N SER A 272 -3.76 25.04 1.97
CA SER A 272 -2.46 24.35 1.98
C SER A 272 -2.59 22.87 1.63
N VAL A 273 -1.55 22.31 1.01
CA VAL A 273 -1.44 20.87 0.70
C VAL A 273 -0.28 20.28 1.51
N VAL A 274 -0.62 19.56 2.58
CA VAL A 274 0.34 18.97 3.52
C VAL A 274 0.78 17.61 3.00
N THR A 275 1.98 17.56 2.42
CA THR A 275 2.55 16.36 1.79
C THR A 275 3.62 15.65 2.64
N ARG A 276 3.96 16.22 3.81
CA ARG A 276 4.94 15.70 4.76
C ARG A 276 4.54 16.10 6.17
N ASP A 277 5.06 15.38 7.15
CA ASP A 277 4.85 15.67 8.56
C ASP A 277 5.19 17.12 8.90
N LEU A 278 4.39 17.67 9.80
CA LEU A 278 4.63 18.98 10.40
C LEU A 278 4.95 18.78 11.89
N PRO A 279 6.02 19.41 12.41
CA PRO A 279 6.31 19.37 13.83
C PRO A 279 5.19 20.04 14.64
N ALA A 280 5.23 19.91 15.96
CA ALA A 280 4.38 20.69 16.86
C ALA A 280 4.80 22.18 16.86
N ASP A 281 3.90 23.05 17.33
CA ASP A 281 4.18 24.45 17.62
C ASP A 281 4.71 25.26 16.42
N VAL A 282 4.13 25.03 15.23
CA VAL A 282 4.49 25.79 14.03
C VAL A 282 3.28 26.35 13.29
N VAL A 283 3.54 27.35 12.45
CA VAL A 283 2.63 27.75 11.40
C VAL A 283 3.19 27.26 10.07
N ALA A 284 2.38 26.52 9.32
CA ALA A 284 2.70 26.03 7.98
C ALA A 284 1.68 26.52 6.95
N VAL A 285 2.15 26.92 5.76
CA VAL A 285 1.28 27.36 4.66
C VAL A 285 1.79 26.89 3.30
N GLY A 286 0.90 26.85 2.31
CA GLY A 286 1.25 26.72 0.89
C GLY A 286 0.97 25.36 0.28
N ASN A 287 1.21 25.25 -1.03
CA ASN A 287 1.14 24.02 -1.80
C ASN A 287 2.47 23.80 -2.54
N PRO A 288 3.33 22.87 -2.08
CA PRO A 288 3.19 22.08 -0.85
C PRO A 288 3.43 22.90 0.42
N ALA A 289 2.81 22.51 1.54
CA ALA A 289 2.89 23.24 2.81
C ALA A 289 4.33 23.28 3.35
N ARG A 290 4.74 24.43 3.86
CA ARG A 290 6.06 24.65 4.48
C ARG A 290 5.89 25.43 5.77
N VAL A 291 6.69 25.07 6.78
CA VAL A 291 6.80 25.84 8.02
C VAL A 291 7.32 27.24 7.68
N VAL A 292 6.61 28.27 8.15
CA VAL A 292 6.98 29.68 7.96
C VAL A 292 7.44 30.34 9.25
N ARG A 293 7.01 29.84 10.41
CA ARG A 293 7.50 30.26 11.73
C ARG A 293 7.12 29.25 12.80
N SER A 294 7.84 29.30 13.91
CA SER A 294 7.42 28.66 15.17
C SER A 294 6.37 29.50 15.89
N LEU A 295 5.59 28.83 16.74
CA LEU A 295 4.74 29.42 17.76
C LEU A 295 5.52 29.49 19.08
N PRO A 296 5.30 30.51 19.91
CA PRO A 296 5.88 30.53 21.24
C PRO A 296 5.30 29.40 22.09
N GLU A 297 6.09 28.89 23.03
CA GLU A 297 5.60 27.99 24.07
C GLU A 297 4.50 28.70 24.88
N SER A 298 3.44 27.96 25.20
CA SER A 298 2.24 28.46 25.89
C SER A 298 2.44 28.52 27.40
#